data_AF-A0A843KZ40-F1
#
_entry.id   AF-A0A843KZ40-F1
#
_cell.length_a   1.000
_cell.length_b   1.000
_cell.length_c   1.000
_cell.angle_alpha   90.00
_cell.angle_beta   90.00
_cell.angle_gamma   90.00
#
_symmetry.space_group_name_H-M   'P 1'
#
loop_
_entity.id
_entity.type
_entity.pdbx_description
1 polymer ?
#
loop_
_entity_poly.entity_id
_entity_poly.type
_entity_poly.pdbx_seq_one_letter_code
_entity_poly.pdbx_strand_id
1 'polypeptide(L)' 'MERLLSDYFTPAETALVEKARGARIDAWYYVSREVPDPFCEELIWAAPRFLVKCGGIVDGMNEEKTIETLREALRKEE' A
#
# COMPACT_ATOMS: atom_id res chain seq x y z
N MET A 1 5.42 3.68 -6.39
CA MET A 1 4.03 3.22 -6.12
C MET A 1 2.99 4.21 -6.63
N GLU A 2 3.13 5.51 -6.40
CA GLU A 2 2.13 6.51 -6.83
C GLU A 2 1.69 6.40 -8.29
N ARG A 3 2.61 6.27 -9.23
CA ARG A 3 2.27 6.23 -10.67
C ARG A 3 1.59 4.94 -11.12
N LEU A 4 2.00 3.81 -10.55
CA LEU A 4 1.55 2.49 -11.00
C LEU A 4 0.19 2.10 -10.39
N LEU A 5 -0.10 2.66 -9.22
CA LEU A 5 -1.25 2.31 -8.39
C LEU A 5 -2.28 3.45 -8.31
N SER A 6 -2.01 4.62 -8.89
CA SER A 6 -2.93 5.78 -8.91
C SER A 6 -4.31 5.46 -9.48
N ASP A 7 -4.37 4.51 -10.41
CA ASP A 7 -5.61 4.12 -11.06
C ASP A 7 -6.52 3.29 -10.13
N TYR A 8 -5.95 2.75 -9.05
CA TYR A 8 -6.62 1.84 -8.12
C TYR A 8 -6.78 2.44 -6.71
N PHE A 9 -5.91 3.37 -6.32
CA PHE A 9 -5.86 3.94 -4.98
C PHE A 9 -5.93 5.46 -5.04
N THR A 10 -6.60 6.04 -4.05
CA THR A 10 -6.64 7.48 -3.84
C THR A 10 -5.27 7.99 -3.36
N PRO A 11 -4.93 9.27 -3.59
CA PRO A 11 -3.67 9.83 -3.10
C PRO A 11 -3.48 9.65 -1.59
N ALA A 12 -4.56 9.72 -0.81
CA ALA A 12 -4.53 9.50 0.63
C ALA A 12 -4.17 8.05 1.00
N GLU A 13 -4.73 7.06 0.29
CA GLU A 13 -4.38 5.65 0.49
C GLU A 13 -2.92 5.38 0.09
N THR A 14 -2.44 5.98 -0.99
CA THR A 14 -1.05 5.82 -1.41
C THR A 14 -0.08 6.44 -0.41
N ALA A 15 -0.37 7.67 0.07
CA ALA A 15 0.42 8.32 1.10
C ALA A 15 0.42 7.51 2.42
N LEU A 16 -0.71 6.93 2.78
CA LEU A 16 -0.83 6.06 3.96
C LEU A 16 0.06 4.83 3.83
N VAL A 17 0.08 4.17 2.67
CA VAL A 17 0.92 2.98 2.41
C VAL A 17 2.41 3.32 2.45
N GLU A 18 2.83 4.44 1.84
CA GLU A 18 4.23 4.88 1.90
C GLU A 18 4.66 5.21 3.34
N LYS A 19 3.80 5.91 4.08
CA LYS A 19 4.04 6.21 5.50
C LYS A 19 4.10 4.93 6.34
N ALA A 20 3.23 3.95 6.07
CA ALA A 20 3.23 2.64 6.73
C ALA A 20 4.50 1.86 6.44
N ARG A 21 4.98 1.92 5.19
CA ARG A 21 6.25 1.31 4.77
C ARG A 21 7.44 1.92 5.52
N GLY A 22 7.47 3.24 5.66
CA GLY A 22 8.46 3.97 6.47
C GLY A 22 8.42 3.55 7.94
N ALA A 23 7.23 3.61 8.57
CA ALA A 23 7.05 3.22 9.97
C ALA A 23 7.42 1.76 10.23
N ARG A 24 7.18 0.85 9.28
CA ARG A 24 7.65 -0.54 9.39
C ARG A 24 9.17 -0.63 9.45
N ILE A 25 9.88 0.16 8.64
CA ILE A 25 11.35 0.23 8.66
C ILE A 25 11.81 0.84 9.99
N ASP A 26 11.21 1.93 10.42
CA ASP A 26 11.58 2.61 11.67
C ASP A 26 11.29 1.75 12.89
N ALA A 27 10.21 0.96 12.89
CA ALA A 27 9.87 0.02 13.95
C ALA A 27 10.92 -1.08 14.15
N TRP A 28 11.73 -1.37 13.14
CA TRP A 28 12.83 -2.33 13.27
C TRP A 28 14.03 -1.77 14.02
N TYR A 29 14.17 -0.44 14.08
CA TYR A 29 15.37 0.22 14.60
C TYR A 29 15.11 1.14 15.80
N TYR A 30 13.92 1.74 15.91
CA TYR A 30 13.73 2.94 16.74
C TYR A 30 12.44 2.97 17.58
N VAL A 31 11.56 1.96 17.50
CA VAL A 31 10.28 2.02 18.24
C VAL A 31 10.42 1.46 19.66
N SER A 32 10.27 2.34 20.65
CA SER A 32 9.93 1.97 22.01
C SER A 32 8.45 1.56 22.07
N ARG A 33 8.17 0.35 22.57
CA ARG A 33 6.81 -0.20 22.68
C ARG A 33 5.93 0.47 23.74
N GLU A 34 6.49 1.40 24.52
CA GLU A 34 5.85 1.99 25.69
C GLU A 34 5.07 3.28 25.37
N VAL A 35 5.25 3.86 24.18
CA VAL A 35 4.56 5.09 23.77
C VAL A 35 3.47 4.75 22.75
N PRO A 36 2.20 5.09 23.00
CA PRO A 36 1.14 4.96 22.02
C PRO A 36 1.47 5.80 20.78
N ASP A 37 1.56 5.15 19.63
CA ASP A 37 1.75 5.83 18.35
C ASP A 37 0.37 6.01 17.68
N PRO A 38 -0.14 7.26 17.57
CA PRO A 38 -1.41 7.55 16.89
C PRO A 38 -1.46 7.01 15.47
N PHE A 39 -0.30 6.88 14.81
CA PHE A 39 -0.21 6.30 13.48
C PHE A 39 -0.46 4.78 13.48
N CYS A 40 -0.06 4.07 14.54
CA CYS A 40 -0.37 2.66 14.72
C CYS A 40 -1.88 2.44 14.87
N GLU A 41 -2.57 3.28 15.65
CA GLU A 41 -4.03 3.21 15.77
C GLU A 41 -4.72 3.45 14.43
N GLU A 42 -4.30 4.47 13.68
CA GLU A 42 -4.78 4.75 12.33
C GLU A 42 -4.62 3.52 11.41
N LEU A 43 -3.46 2.87 11.45
CA LEU A 43 -3.18 1.68 10.66
C LEU A 43 -4.06 0.48 11.04
N ILE A 44 -4.33 0.26 12.32
CA ILE A 44 -5.21 -0.83 12.79
C ILE A 44 -6.60 -0.71 12.16
N TRP A 45 -7.11 0.52 11.99
CA TRP A 45 -8.43 0.75 11.40
C TRP A 45 -8.42 0.80 9.86
N ALA A 46 -7.32 1.26 9.27
CA ALA A 46 -7.22 1.43 7.82
C ALA A 46 -6.80 0.14 7.10
N ALA A 47 -5.91 -0.67 7.69
CA ALA A 47 -5.34 -1.84 7.03
C ALA A 47 -6.39 -2.90 6.62
N PRO A 48 -7.40 -3.26 7.44
CA PRO A 48 -8.41 -4.23 7.00
C PRO A 48 -9.20 -3.75 5.78
N ARG A 49 -9.56 -2.45 5.75
CA ARG A 49 -10.29 -1.84 4.63
C ARG A 49 -9.45 -1.85 3.35
N PHE A 50 -8.17 -1.50 3.50
CA PHE A 50 -7.21 -1.52 2.41
C PHE A 50 -7.06 -2.93 1.81
N LEU A 51 -6.94 -3.97 2.65
CA LEU A 51 -6.82 -5.36 2.19
C LEU A 51 -8.07 -5.85 1.45
N VAL A 52 -9.27 -5.54 1.93
CA VAL A 52 -10.52 -5.89 1.23
C VAL A 52 -10.57 -5.21 -0.14
N LYS A 53 -10.15 -3.95 -0.23
CA LYS A 53 -10.06 -3.23 -1.51
C LYS A 53 -9.06 -3.89 -2.47
N CYS A 54 -7.88 -4.28 -1.98
CA CYS A 54 -6.91 -5.02 -2.78
C CYS A 54 -7.49 -6.33 -3.34
N GLY A 55 -8.22 -7.09 -2.52
CA GLY A 55 -8.91 -8.30 -2.97
C GLY A 55 -9.87 -8.02 -4.12
N GLY A 56 -10.74 -7.00 -3.96
CA GLY A 56 -11.68 -6.62 -5.01
C GLY A 56 -11.02 -6.11 -6.30
N ILE A 57 -9.88 -5.42 -6.19
CA ILE A 57 -9.09 -5.02 -7.37
C ILE A 57 -8.58 -6.25 -8.10
N VAL A 58 -7.96 -7.20 -7.39
CA VAL A 58 -7.40 -8.43 -7.97
C VAL A 58 -8.50 -9.29 -8.60
N ASP A 59 -9.64 -9.45 -7.93
CA ASP A 59 -10.78 -10.21 -8.47
C ASP A 59 -11.35 -9.59 -9.76
N GLY A 60 -11.23 -8.26 -9.92
CA GLY A 60 -11.64 -7.52 -11.12
C GLY A 60 -10.59 -7.47 -12.23
N MET A 61 -9.38 -7.96 -12.00
CA MET A 61 -8.31 -7.95 -13.00
C MET A 61 -8.42 -9.15 -13.94
N ASN A 62 -8.27 -8.89 -15.24
CA ASN A 62 -8.09 -9.96 -16.22
C ASN A 62 -6.61 -10.43 -16.16
N GLU A 63 -6.39 -11.69 -15.77
CA GLU A 63 -5.08 -12.27 -15.47
C GLU A 63 -4.04 -12.08 -16.59
N GLU A 64 -4.43 -12.13 -17.86
CA GLU A 64 -3.45 -12.04 -18.95
C GLU A 64 -3.11 -10.60 -19.35
N LYS A 65 -4.11 -9.76 -19.61
CA LYS A 65 -3.87 -8.43 -20.20
C LYS A 65 -3.47 -7.39 -19.16
N THR A 66 -4.18 -7.31 -18.05
CA THR A 66 -3.97 -6.24 -17.07
C THR A 66 -2.67 -6.45 -16.31
N ILE A 67 -2.37 -7.70 -15.94
CA ILE A 67 -1.14 -8.05 -15.23
C ILE A 67 0.09 -7.83 -16.11
N GLU A 68 0.05 -8.22 -17.39
CA GLU A 68 1.21 -8.03 -18.27
C GLU A 68 1.47 -6.54 -18.54
N THR A 69 0.41 -5.73 -18.70
CA THR A 69 0.52 -4.27 -18.82
C THR A 69 1.19 -3.65 -17.57
N LEU A 70 0.80 -4.09 -16.38
CA LEU A 70 1.42 -3.62 -15.13
C LEU A 70 2.88 -4.05 -15.00
N ARG A 71 3.23 -5.27 -15.41
CA ARG A 71 4.62 -5.76 -15.43
C ARG A 71 5.49 -5.00 -16.41
N GLU A 72 4.96 -4.63 -17.58
CA GLU A 72 5.67 -3.78 -18.54
C GLU A 72 5.88 -2.37 -18.00
N ALA A 73 4.89 -1.80 -17.31
CA ALA A 73 5.02 -0.49 -16.68
C ALA A 73 6.10 -0.50 -15.59
N LEU A 74 6.13 -1.53 -14.73
CA LEU A 74 7.17 -1.73 -13.72
C LEU A 74 8.57 -1.83 -14.32
N ARG A 75 8.75 -2.62 -15.39
CA ARG A 75 10.05 -2.77 -16.09
C ARG A 75 10.56 -1.48 -16.74
N LYS A 76 9.71 -0.49 -16.98
CA LYS A 76 10.07 0.82 -17.53
C LYS A 76 10.41 1.87 -16.46
N GLU A 77 10.11 1.59 -15.19
CA GLU A 77 10.42 2.46 -14.06
C GLU A 77 11.76 2.11 -13.38
N GLU A 78 12.36 0.95 -13.68
CA GLU A 78 13.73 0.55 -13.31
C GLU A 78 14.78 1.09 -14.30
#